data_AF-A0A2I3M0F6-F1
#
_entry.id   AF-A0A2I3M0F6-F1
#
_cell.length_a   1.000
_cell.length_b   1.000
_cell.length_c   1.000
_cell.angle_alpha   90.00
_cell.angle_beta   90.00
_cell.angle_gamma   90.00
#
_symmetry.space_group_name_H-M   'P 1'
#
loop_
_entity.id
_entity.type
_entity.pdbx_description
1 polymer ?
#
loop_
_entity_poly.entity_id
_entity_poly.type
_entity_poly.pdbx_seq_one_letter_code
_entity_poly.pdbx_strand_id
1 'polypeptide(L)'
;MPASDARPRPGPGPPTASPFPLLLLAVLSGPVSGRVPRSVPRTSLPISEADSYLTRFAVPQTYNYSVLLVDPASHTLYVGARDTIFALSLPFSGERPRRIDWMVPEAHRQNCRKKGKKEGDLGGRKTLQQRWTTFLKADLLCPGPEHGRASSVLQDVAVLRPELGAGTPIFYGIFSSQWEGAAISAVCAFQPQDIRTVLNGPFRELKHDCNRGLPVMDNDVPQPRPGECITNNMKLRHFGSSLSLPDRVLTFIRDHPLMDRPVFPADGHPLLVTTDTAYLRVVAHRVTSLSGKEYDVLYLGTEDGHLHRAVRIGAQLSVLEDLALFPEPQPVENMKLYHSWLLVGSRTEVTQVNTTNCGRLQSCSECILSQDPVCAWSFRLDECVAHAGQHRGLVQDIESADVSSLCPKEPGERPVVFEVPVATAAHVVLPCSPSSAWASCVWHQPSGVTVLTPRRDGLEVVVTPGAMGAYACECQEGGAARVVAAYSLVWGSQRDAPSRAHTVGAGLAGFFLGVLAASLTLLLIGRRQQRRRQRELLARDKVGLDLGAPPSGTTSYSQDPPSPSPEDERLPLALAKRGSGFGGFSPPFLLDPCPSPAHIRLTGAPLATCDETSI
;
A
#
# COMPACT_ATOMS: atom_id res chain seq x y z
N MET A 1 -67.78 5.29 63.42
CA MET A 1 -67.33 6.46 64.20
C MET A 1 -66.59 7.43 63.27
N PRO A 2 -66.56 8.74 63.56
CA PRO A 2 -66.51 9.76 62.52
C PRO A 2 -65.11 10.19 62.08
N ALA A 3 -65.09 11.01 61.02
CA ALA A 3 -63.90 11.57 60.37
C ALA A 3 -63.13 12.60 61.21
N SER A 4 -61.90 12.88 60.79
CA SER A 4 -61.31 14.22 60.90
C SER A 4 -60.38 14.49 59.71
N ASP A 5 -60.27 15.77 59.34
CA ASP A 5 -59.71 16.31 58.11
C ASP A 5 -58.63 17.35 58.44
N ALA A 6 -57.45 17.31 57.80
CA ALA A 6 -56.47 18.41 57.85
C ALA A 6 -55.29 18.32 56.84
N ARG A 7 -55.38 19.13 55.77
CA ARG A 7 -54.35 20.04 55.19
C ARG A 7 -52.92 19.55 54.80
N PRO A 8 -52.41 19.96 53.61
CA PRO A 8 -51.01 19.77 53.18
C PRO A 8 -50.10 20.99 53.41
N ARG A 9 -48.77 20.76 53.53
CA ARG A 9 -47.62 21.71 53.38
C ARG A 9 -46.30 20.97 53.69
N PRO A 10 -45.11 21.49 53.34
CA PRO A 10 -44.65 22.02 52.04
C PRO A 10 -43.40 21.24 51.53
N GLY A 11 -42.97 21.44 50.29
CA GLY A 11 -41.77 20.79 49.75
C GLY A 11 -40.46 21.53 50.03
N PRO A 12 -39.34 20.83 50.30
CA PRO A 12 -37.96 21.27 50.00
C PRO A 12 -37.56 20.75 48.60
N GLY A 13 -36.69 21.36 47.80
CA GLY A 13 -35.50 22.18 48.04
C GLY A 13 -34.39 21.60 47.15
N PRO A 14 -33.62 22.39 46.37
CA PRO A 14 -32.73 21.83 45.35
C PRO A 14 -31.50 21.11 45.97
N PRO A 15 -30.95 20.08 45.31
CA PRO A 15 -29.86 19.28 45.86
C PRO A 15 -28.54 20.07 45.91
N THR A 16 -27.83 19.93 47.04
CA THR A 16 -26.54 20.56 47.31
C THR A 16 -25.39 19.79 46.65
N ALA A 17 -24.42 20.52 46.11
CA ALA A 17 -23.21 19.93 45.53
C ALA A 17 -22.31 19.32 46.61
N SER A 18 -21.88 18.08 46.40
CA SER A 18 -20.82 17.44 47.20
C SER A 18 -19.45 17.63 46.53
N PRO A 19 -18.36 17.83 47.29
CA PRO A 19 -17.03 18.05 46.73
C PRO A 19 -16.40 16.72 46.31
N PHE A 20 -15.95 16.64 45.05
CA PHE A 20 -15.06 15.57 44.59
C PHE A 20 -13.67 15.74 45.23
N PRO A 21 -13.06 14.68 45.79
CA PRO A 21 -11.64 14.71 46.14
C PRO A 21 -10.81 14.66 44.85
N LEU A 22 -9.99 15.70 44.63
CA LEU A 22 -8.99 15.73 43.57
C LEU A 22 -7.91 14.68 43.86
N LEU A 23 -8.04 13.50 43.25
CA LEU A 23 -6.97 12.50 43.25
C LEU A 23 -5.83 13.04 42.37
N LEU A 24 -4.76 13.53 43.00
CA LEU A 24 -3.53 13.88 42.29
C LEU A 24 -2.96 12.60 41.65
N LEU A 25 -3.16 12.44 40.35
CA LEU A 25 -2.42 11.47 39.54
C LEU A 25 -0.94 11.90 39.51
N ALA A 26 -0.16 11.35 40.44
CA ALA A 26 1.29 11.38 40.37
C ALA A 26 1.71 10.68 39.07
N VAL A 27 2.14 11.47 38.08
CA VAL A 27 2.67 10.96 36.82
C VAL A 27 3.99 10.27 37.12
N LEU A 28 3.94 8.96 37.34
CA LEU A 28 5.11 8.10 37.36
C LEU A 28 5.67 8.05 35.93
N SER A 29 6.64 8.89 35.64
CA SER A 29 7.45 8.86 34.41
C SER A 29 8.40 7.65 34.43
N GLY A 30 7.83 6.45 34.38
CA GLY A 30 8.52 5.25 33.91
C GLY A 30 8.56 5.25 32.38
N PRO A 31 9.61 4.66 31.75
CA PRO A 31 9.64 4.53 30.31
C PRO A 31 8.53 3.57 29.87
N VAL A 32 7.51 4.10 29.18
CA VAL A 32 6.54 3.27 28.47
C VAL A 32 7.25 2.68 27.25
N SER A 33 7.94 1.56 27.46
CA SER A 33 8.40 0.68 26.39
C SER A 33 7.17 -0.03 25.81
N GLY A 34 6.39 0.71 25.03
CA GLY A 34 5.27 0.17 24.27
C GLY A 34 5.81 -0.83 23.25
N ARG A 35 5.38 -2.08 23.34
CA ARG A 35 5.75 -3.10 22.34
C ARG A 35 5.35 -2.61 20.96
N VAL A 36 6.32 -2.58 20.05
CA VAL A 36 6.10 -2.19 18.65
C VAL A 36 5.04 -3.10 18.04
N PRO A 37 4.00 -2.56 17.37
CA PRO A 37 2.99 -3.39 16.73
C PRO A 37 3.59 -4.30 15.66
N ARG A 38 3.14 -5.56 15.59
CA ARG A 38 3.54 -6.56 14.59
C ARG A 38 3.20 -6.18 13.13
N SER A 39 2.48 -5.07 12.94
CA SER A 39 2.21 -4.46 11.64
C SER A 39 3.27 -3.46 11.17
N VAL A 40 4.15 -3.00 12.06
CA VAL A 40 5.39 -2.32 11.68
C VAL A 40 6.36 -3.38 11.16
N PRO A 41 6.90 -3.27 9.94
CA PRO A 41 7.91 -4.19 9.43
C PRO A 41 9.09 -4.30 10.40
N ARG A 42 9.51 -5.53 10.73
CA ARG A 42 10.70 -5.73 11.56
C ARG A 42 11.92 -5.10 10.90
N THR A 43 12.15 -5.36 9.62
CA THR A 43 13.25 -4.80 8.83
C THR A 43 12.70 -4.16 7.55
N SER A 44 13.33 -3.08 7.08
CA SER A 44 13.02 -2.42 5.80
C SER A 44 14.28 -2.38 4.94
N LEU A 45 14.19 -2.90 3.72
CA LEU A 45 15.28 -2.97 2.76
C LEU A 45 15.10 -1.88 1.68
N PRO A 46 16.00 -0.89 1.62
CA PRO A 46 15.92 0.19 0.63
C PRO A 46 16.20 -0.35 -0.77
N ILE A 47 15.73 0.37 -1.79
CA ILE A 47 15.84 -0.02 -3.21
C ILE A 47 17.28 -0.33 -3.65
N SER A 48 18.28 0.34 -3.05
CA SER A 48 19.70 0.13 -3.32
C SER A 48 20.24 -1.23 -2.88
N GLU A 49 19.63 -1.84 -1.86
CA GLU A 49 19.95 -3.19 -1.38
C GLU A 49 19.06 -4.23 -2.09
N ALA A 50 17.77 -3.89 -2.26
CA ALA A 50 16.77 -4.68 -2.95
C ALA A 50 17.20 -5.08 -4.37
N ASP A 51 17.65 -4.11 -5.16
CA ASP A 51 17.98 -4.27 -6.59
C ASP A 51 18.99 -5.39 -6.86
N SER A 52 19.81 -5.78 -5.88
CA SER A 52 20.78 -6.88 -6.00
C SER A 52 20.15 -8.26 -6.23
N TYR A 53 18.86 -8.45 -5.90
CA TYR A 53 18.13 -9.72 -6.09
C TYR A 53 16.75 -9.56 -6.76
N LEU A 54 16.48 -8.39 -7.35
CA LEU A 54 15.31 -8.15 -8.20
C LEU A 54 15.68 -8.32 -9.68
N THR A 55 14.84 -9.01 -10.45
CA THR A 55 14.97 -9.03 -11.92
C THR A 55 13.79 -8.33 -12.57
N ARG A 56 14.04 -7.33 -13.40
CA ARG A 56 13.00 -6.46 -13.99
C ARG A 56 12.77 -6.75 -15.46
N PHE A 57 11.51 -6.63 -15.88
CA PHE A 57 11.10 -6.62 -17.27
C PHE A 57 10.27 -5.36 -17.57
N ALA A 58 10.73 -4.54 -18.51
CA ALA A 58 10.01 -3.37 -19.00
C ALA A 58 10.27 -3.16 -20.50
N VAL A 59 9.29 -2.63 -21.22
CA VAL A 59 9.41 -2.26 -22.63
C VAL A 59 9.13 -0.76 -22.78
N PRO A 60 10.00 0.02 -23.44
CA PRO A 60 9.78 1.46 -23.65
C PRO A 60 8.41 1.75 -24.25
N GLN A 61 7.77 2.83 -23.78
CA GLN A 61 6.43 3.28 -24.19
C GLN A 61 5.28 2.31 -23.88
N THR A 62 5.54 1.21 -23.17
CA THR A 62 4.52 0.27 -22.69
C THR A 62 4.30 0.43 -21.19
N TYR A 63 3.03 0.42 -20.75
CA TYR A 63 2.62 0.74 -19.39
C TYR A 63 1.50 -0.19 -18.90
N ASN A 64 1.20 -0.15 -17.60
CA ASN A 64 0.10 -0.88 -16.93
C ASN A 64 0.18 -2.40 -17.11
N TYR A 65 1.26 -3.02 -16.61
CA TYR A 65 1.53 -4.47 -16.63
C TYR A 65 0.65 -5.20 -15.60
N SER A 66 -0.67 -5.06 -15.80
CA SER A 66 -1.72 -5.26 -14.79
C SER A 66 -2.30 -6.67 -14.77
N VAL A 67 -1.96 -7.53 -15.76
CA VAL A 67 -2.43 -8.91 -15.84
C VAL A 67 -1.23 -9.86 -15.91
N LEU A 68 -1.13 -10.76 -14.94
CA LEU A 68 -0.10 -11.80 -14.87
C LEU A 68 -0.76 -13.19 -14.92
N LEU A 69 -0.37 -14.01 -15.90
CA LEU A 69 -0.82 -15.40 -16.03
C LEU A 69 0.39 -16.30 -16.30
N VAL A 70 0.68 -17.22 -15.39
CA VAL A 70 1.76 -18.20 -15.57
C VAL A 70 1.17 -19.50 -16.12
N ASP A 71 1.78 -20.03 -17.18
CA ASP A 71 1.63 -21.41 -17.62
C ASP A 71 2.73 -22.27 -16.97
N PRO A 72 2.39 -23.17 -16.02
CA PRO A 72 3.37 -24.01 -15.35
C PRO A 72 4.07 -25.01 -16.27
N ALA A 73 3.43 -25.46 -17.36
CA ALA A 73 3.93 -26.53 -18.22
C ALA A 73 5.01 -26.04 -19.20
N SER A 74 4.92 -24.78 -19.65
CA SER A 74 5.89 -24.15 -20.54
C SER A 74 6.84 -23.17 -19.82
N HIS A 75 6.79 -23.10 -18.48
CA HIS A 75 7.54 -22.15 -17.65
C HIS A 75 7.44 -20.69 -18.18
N THR A 76 6.27 -20.30 -18.67
CA THR A 76 6.06 -19.02 -19.36
C THR A 76 5.11 -18.12 -18.57
N LEU A 77 5.51 -16.87 -18.34
CA LEU A 77 4.65 -15.79 -17.86
C LEU A 77 4.08 -15.01 -19.04
N TYR A 78 2.76 -15.03 -19.18
CA TYR A 78 2.02 -14.11 -20.01
C TYR A 78 1.72 -12.83 -19.24
N VAL A 79 2.10 -11.68 -19.82
CA VAL A 79 1.89 -10.35 -19.24
C VAL A 79 0.98 -9.54 -20.13
N GLY A 80 -0.21 -9.20 -19.64
CA GLY A 80 -1.09 -8.23 -20.28
C GLY A 80 -0.72 -6.83 -19.84
N ALA A 81 -0.23 -6.03 -20.78
CA ALA A 81 0.05 -4.61 -20.63
C ALA A 81 -0.92 -3.77 -21.48
N ARG A 82 -0.83 -2.44 -21.37
CA ARG A 82 -1.60 -1.53 -22.23
C ARG A 82 -1.25 -1.76 -23.70
N ASP A 83 -2.28 -2.02 -24.51
CA ASP A 83 -2.19 -2.24 -25.96
C ASP A 83 -1.26 -3.40 -26.41
N THR A 84 -0.71 -4.23 -25.50
CA THR A 84 0.28 -5.29 -25.82
C THR A 84 0.19 -6.48 -24.86
N ILE A 85 0.38 -7.71 -25.37
CA ILE A 85 0.57 -8.93 -24.55
C ILE A 85 1.97 -9.47 -24.79
N PHE A 86 2.71 -9.77 -23.72
CA PHE A 86 4.03 -10.42 -23.77
C PHE A 86 3.96 -11.87 -23.30
N ALA A 87 4.89 -12.70 -23.75
CA ALA A 87 5.21 -14.00 -23.19
C ALA A 87 6.71 -14.03 -22.84
N LEU A 88 7.00 -14.23 -21.55
CA LEU A 88 8.33 -14.20 -20.94
C LEU A 88 8.68 -15.59 -20.41
N SER A 89 9.88 -16.09 -20.69
CA SER A 89 10.41 -17.28 -20.03
C SER A 89 10.69 -16.98 -18.55
N LEU A 90 10.45 -17.97 -17.67
CA LEU A 90 10.78 -17.91 -16.25
C LEU A 90 11.94 -18.86 -15.91
N PRO A 91 12.97 -18.41 -15.17
CA PRO A 91 13.24 -17.03 -14.77
C PRO A 91 13.55 -16.13 -15.98
N PHE A 92 13.46 -14.80 -15.80
CA PHE A 92 13.70 -13.86 -16.90
C PHE A 92 15.12 -14.02 -17.47
N SER A 93 15.21 -14.49 -18.72
CA SER A 93 16.47 -14.80 -19.42
C SER A 93 17.15 -13.60 -20.09
N GLY A 94 16.53 -12.41 -20.03
CA GLY A 94 16.95 -11.24 -20.81
C GLY A 94 16.72 -11.35 -22.32
N GLU A 95 16.19 -12.48 -22.80
CA GLU A 95 15.84 -12.69 -24.21
C GLU A 95 14.72 -11.75 -24.66
N ARG A 96 14.68 -11.46 -25.96
CA ARG A 96 13.63 -10.61 -26.53
C ARG A 96 12.28 -11.34 -26.40
N PRO A 97 11.28 -10.76 -25.71
CA PRO A 97 10.03 -11.44 -25.45
C PRO A 97 9.24 -11.66 -26.74
N ARG A 98 8.48 -12.77 -26.79
CA ARG A 98 7.43 -12.91 -27.80
C ARG A 98 6.30 -11.96 -27.41
N ARG A 99 5.74 -11.21 -28.36
CA ARG A 99 4.67 -10.24 -28.08
C ARG A 99 3.60 -10.20 -29.17
N ILE A 100 2.41 -9.77 -28.79
CA ILE A 100 1.29 -9.46 -29.68
C ILE A 100 0.84 -8.03 -29.37
N ASP A 101 0.99 -7.15 -30.35
CA ASP A 101 0.59 -5.75 -30.25
C ASP A 101 -0.90 -5.63 -30.67
N TRP A 102 -1.75 -5.11 -29.79
CA TRP A 102 -3.20 -4.97 -29.97
C TRP A 102 -3.65 -3.51 -29.73
N MET A 103 -3.06 -2.58 -30.48
CA MET A 103 -3.39 -1.16 -30.40
C MET A 103 -4.81 -0.84 -30.88
N VAL A 104 -5.49 0.09 -30.19
CA VAL A 104 -6.80 0.62 -30.60
C VAL A 104 -6.66 1.52 -31.85
N PRO A 105 -7.36 1.24 -32.97
CA PRO A 105 -7.33 2.10 -34.17
C PRO A 105 -7.80 3.53 -33.90
N GLU A 106 -7.15 4.52 -34.52
CA GLU A 106 -7.43 5.94 -34.25
C GLU A 106 -8.89 6.34 -34.51
N ALA A 107 -9.57 5.75 -35.50
CA ALA A 107 -11.00 5.95 -35.72
C ALA A 107 -11.86 5.55 -34.50
N HIS A 108 -11.50 4.49 -33.79
CA HIS A 108 -12.15 4.07 -32.55
C HIS A 108 -11.80 5.01 -31.38
N ARG A 109 -10.55 5.49 -31.30
CA ARG A 109 -10.13 6.49 -30.30
C ARG A 109 -10.90 7.81 -30.47
N GLN A 110 -11.09 8.27 -31.71
CA GLN A 110 -11.90 9.45 -32.02
C GLN A 110 -13.39 9.23 -31.74
N ASN A 111 -13.95 8.06 -32.05
CA ASN A 111 -15.33 7.71 -31.69
C ASN A 111 -15.53 7.73 -30.16
N CYS A 112 -14.57 7.20 -29.40
CA CYS A 112 -14.58 7.27 -27.93
C CYS A 112 -14.59 8.72 -27.43
N ARG A 113 -13.65 9.56 -27.89
CA ARG A 113 -13.60 11.00 -27.57
C ARG A 113 -14.90 11.73 -27.91
N LYS A 114 -15.47 11.48 -29.10
CA LYS A 114 -16.74 12.08 -29.57
C LYS A 114 -17.96 11.69 -28.71
N LYS A 115 -17.92 10.53 -28.03
CA LYS A 115 -18.98 10.09 -27.11
C LYS A 115 -18.89 10.74 -25.71
N GLY A 116 -18.03 11.73 -25.50
CA GLY A 116 -17.78 12.35 -24.20
C GLY A 116 -17.09 11.42 -23.20
N LYS A 117 -16.71 10.20 -23.63
CA LYS A 117 -16.05 9.21 -22.79
C LYS A 117 -14.57 9.56 -22.66
N LYS A 118 -14.15 9.89 -21.44
CA LYS A 118 -12.73 9.87 -21.05
C LYS A 118 -12.24 8.42 -21.01
N GLU A 119 -10.92 8.22 -21.05
CA GLU A 119 -10.26 6.91 -21.26
C GLU A 119 -10.54 5.83 -20.16
N GLY A 120 -11.34 6.15 -19.13
CA GLY A 120 -11.71 5.25 -18.02
C GLY A 120 -13.21 5.03 -17.78
N ASP A 121 -14.12 5.39 -18.70
CA ASP A 121 -15.56 5.10 -18.55
C ASP A 121 -15.93 3.69 -19.04
N LEU A 122 -16.14 2.78 -18.09
CA LEU A 122 -16.48 1.37 -18.31
C LEU A 122 -17.94 1.10 -18.73
N GLY A 123 -18.84 2.08 -18.64
CA GLY A 123 -20.25 1.95 -19.02
C GLY A 123 -21.09 0.94 -18.21
N GLY A 124 -22.36 0.81 -18.56
CA GLY A 124 -23.32 -0.09 -17.90
C GLY A 124 -24.15 -0.91 -18.90
N ARG A 125 -24.60 -2.11 -18.50
CA ARG A 125 -25.33 -3.07 -19.35
C ARG A 125 -26.76 -3.31 -18.81
N LYS A 126 -27.76 -3.28 -19.69
CA LYS A 126 -29.20 -3.44 -19.35
C LYS A 126 -29.62 -4.91 -19.07
N THR A 127 -30.89 -5.10 -18.72
CA THR A 127 -31.39 -6.11 -17.74
C THR A 127 -31.96 -7.42 -18.35
N LEU A 128 -32.50 -8.31 -17.50
CA LEU A 128 -32.53 -9.79 -17.58
C LEU A 128 -33.07 -10.47 -18.86
N GLN A 129 -32.14 -10.95 -19.70
CA GLN A 129 -32.12 -12.34 -20.19
C GLN A 129 -30.69 -12.87 -19.98
N GLN A 130 -30.48 -14.19 -19.90
CA GLN A 130 -29.18 -14.81 -19.49
C GLN A 130 -28.68 -14.32 -18.11
N ARG A 131 -29.32 -14.74 -17.01
CA ARG A 131 -28.84 -14.50 -15.64
C ARG A 131 -28.85 -15.77 -14.79
N TRP A 132 -28.03 -15.74 -13.76
CA TRP A 132 -27.87 -16.80 -12.75
C TRP A 132 -29.17 -17.09 -11.99
N THR A 133 -29.47 -18.38 -11.82
CA THR A 133 -30.56 -18.89 -10.97
C THR A 133 -30.08 -19.33 -9.58
N THR A 134 -28.77 -19.26 -9.33
CA THR A 134 -28.09 -19.69 -8.09
C THR A 134 -27.23 -18.59 -7.45
N PHE A 135 -27.33 -17.34 -7.92
CA PHE A 135 -26.53 -16.25 -7.39
C PHE A 135 -27.04 -15.80 -6.01
N LEU A 136 -26.20 -16.00 -5.00
CA LEU A 136 -26.35 -15.46 -3.64
C LEU A 136 -25.10 -14.65 -3.27
N LYS A 137 -25.27 -13.68 -2.37
CA LYS A 137 -24.19 -12.90 -1.77
C LYS A 137 -24.45 -12.67 -0.28
N ALA A 138 -23.39 -12.51 0.49
CA ALA A 138 -23.44 -12.12 1.90
C ALA A 138 -22.46 -10.97 2.16
N ASP A 139 -22.70 -10.19 3.21
CA ASP A 139 -21.76 -9.17 3.66
C ASP A 139 -20.51 -9.86 4.27
N LEU A 140 -19.32 -9.53 3.79
CA LEU A 140 -18.05 -10.05 4.32
C LEU A 140 -17.42 -8.99 5.21
N LEU A 141 -17.31 -9.25 6.52
CA LEU A 141 -16.89 -8.24 7.49
C LEU A 141 -15.52 -8.58 8.11
N CYS A 142 -14.58 -7.66 8.00
CA CYS A 142 -13.32 -7.70 8.77
C CYS A 142 -13.41 -6.67 9.91
N PRO A 143 -13.42 -7.09 11.19
CA PRO A 143 -13.54 -6.16 12.32
C PRO A 143 -12.37 -5.15 12.36
N GLY A 144 -12.66 -3.90 12.71
CA GLY A 144 -11.62 -2.89 12.97
C GLY A 144 -10.95 -3.05 14.34
N PRO A 145 -9.91 -2.27 14.62
CA PRO A 145 -9.07 -2.44 15.82
C PRO A 145 -9.79 -2.12 17.14
N GLU A 146 -10.79 -1.23 17.12
CA GLU A 146 -11.50 -0.74 18.30
C GLU A 146 -12.97 -0.40 17.93
N HIS A 147 -13.89 -0.43 18.90
CA HIS A 147 -15.31 -0.01 18.78
C HIS A 147 -16.20 -0.74 17.74
N GLY A 148 -15.85 -1.94 17.27
CA GLY A 148 -16.76 -2.79 16.49
C GLY A 148 -17.18 -2.25 15.12
N ARG A 149 -16.42 -1.29 14.56
CA ARG A 149 -16.62 -0.78 13.19
C ARG A 149 -15.79 -1.64 12.24
N ALA A 150 -16.44 -2.34 11.32
CA ALA A 150 -15.75 -3.18 10.34
C ALA A 150 -15.11 -2.34 9.22
N SER A 151 -13.95 -2.78 8.72
CA SER A 151 -13.38 -2.27 7.47
C SER A 151 -14.28 -2.70 6.31
N SER A 152 -14.67 -1.74 5.47
CA SER A 152 -15.84 -1.89 4.60
C SER A 152 -15.52 -2.12 3.12
N VAL A 153 -14.28 -1.86 2.67
CA VAL A 153 -13.89 -1.97 1.25
C VAL A 153 -12.89 -3.09 1.07
N LEU A 154 -13.35 -4.22 0.52
CA LEU A 154 -12.48 -5.32 0.11
C LEU A 154 -11.59 -4.88 -1.08
N GLN A 155 -10.27 -4.99 -0.93
CA GLN A 155 -9.28 -4.66 -1.95
C GLN A 155 -8.89 -5.87 -2.81
N ASP A 156 -8.53 -6.99 -2.17
CA ASP A 156 -8.06 -8.19 -2.84
C ASP A 156 -8.28 -9.45 -1.99
N VAL A 157 -8.29 -10.63 -2.62
CA VAL A 157 -8.48 -11.93 -1.95
C VAL A 157 -7.50 -12.98 -2.47
N ALA A 158 -6.65 -13.50 -1.59
CA ALA A 158 -5.84 -14.68 -1.85
C ALA A 158 -6.56 -15.96 -1.42
N VAL A 159 -6.43 -17.02 -2.21
CA VAL A 159 -6.91 -18.37 -1.89
C VAL A 159 -5.71 -19.26 -1.56
N LEU A 160 -5.50 -19.52 -0.28
CA LEU A 160 -4.53 -20.52 0.17
C LEU A 160 -5.15 -21.92 -0.02
N ARG A 161 -4.55 -22.75 -0.87
CA ARG A 161 -4.96 -24.14 -1.10
C ARG A 161 -3.97 -25.11 -0.44
N PRO A 162 -4.42 -26.18 0.23
CA PRO A 162 -3.55 -27.27 0.67
C PRO A 162 -2.95 -28.02 -0.52
N GLU A 163 -1.68 -28.43 -0.44
CA GLU A 163 -0.96 -29.00 -1.58
C GLU A 163 -1.49 -30.38 -2.01
N LEU A 164 -1.80 -31.28 -1.07
CA LEU A 164 -2.30 -32.63 -1.36
C LEU A 164 -3.84 -32.72 -1.47
N GLY A 165 -4.56 -31.59 -1.48
CA GLY A 165 -6.04 -31.57 -1.44
C GLY A 165 -6.66 -32.06 -0.12
N ALA A 166 -5.86 -32.61 0.79
CA ALA A 166 -6.24 -32.96 2.16
C ALA A 166 -6.28 -31.70 3.05
N GLY A 167 -7.36 -30.95 2.96
CA GLY A 167 -7.63 -29.80 3.83
C GLY A 167 -8.67 -28.85 3.26
N THR A 168 -9.16 -27.92 4.08
CA THR A 168 -9.99 -26.80 3.60
C THR A 168 -9.11 -25.65 3.11
N PRO A 169 -9.40 -25.03 1.96
CA PRO A 169 -8.71 -23.80 1.57
C PRO A 169 -9.09 -22.65 2.51
N ILE A 170 -8.22 -21.64 2.62
CA ILE A 170 -8.44 -20.43 3.43
C ILE A 170 -8.46 -19.22 2.50
N PHE A 171 -9.40 -18.30 2.71
CA PHE A 171 -9.47 -17.03 1.99
C PHE A 171 -8.86 -15.92 2.85
N TYR A 172 -7.80 -15.27 2.39
CA TYR A 172 -7.25 -14.06 3.01
C TYR A 172 -7.74 -12.84 2.25
N GLY A 173 -8.46 -11.95 2.91
CA GLY A 173 -8.94 -10.69 2.34
C GLY A 173 -8.20 -9.49 2.92
N ILE A 174 -7.77 -8.57 2.04
CA ILE A 174 -7.37 -7.21 2.45
C ILE A 174 -8.61 -6.32 2.42
N PHE A 175 -8.84 -5.58 3.50
CA PHE A 175 -9.88 -4.58 3.62
C PHE A 175 -9.27 -3.23 3.90
N SER A 176 -9.79 -2.17 3.29
CA SER A 176 -9.50 -0.81 3.68
C SER A 176 -10.72 -0.11 4.28
N SER A 177 -10.43 0.93 5.07
CA SER A 177 -11.38 1.88 5.61
C SER A 177 -10.76 3.27 5.63
N GLN A 178 -11.58 4.31 5.47
CA GLN A 178 -11.15 5.69 5.71
C GLN A 178 -11.62 6.10 7.11
N TRP A 179 -10.70 6.55 7.95
CA TRP A 179 -10.99 6.97 9.32
C TRP A 179 -10.19 8.23 9.67
N GLU A 180 -10.87 9.32 10.05
CA GLU A 180 -10.24 10.58 10.46
C GLU A 180 -9.18 11.15 9.49
N GLY A 181 -9.28 10.79 8.20
CA GLY A 181 -8.32 11.17 7.15
C GLY A 181 -7.16 10.19 6.95
N ALA A 182 -6.97 9.21 7.84
CA ALA A 182 -6.04 8.10 7.68
C ALA A 182 -6.67 6.93 6.90
N ALA A 183 -5.85 6.26 6.09
CA ALA A 183 -6.22 5.02 5.41
C ALA A 183 -5.85 3.83 6.30
N ILE A 184 -6.86 3.12 6.81
CA ILE A 184 -6.65 1.91 7.61
C ILE A 184 -6.69 0.70 6.67
N SER A 185 -5.68 -0.17 6.76
CA SER A 185 -5.70 -1.50 6.13
C SER A 185 -5.78 -2.60 7.18
N ALA A 186 -6.60 -3.62 6.91
CA ALA A 186 -6.76 -4.81 7.74
C ALA A 186 -6.69 -6.09 6.90
N VAL A 187 -6.13 -7.17 7.47
CA VAL A 187 -6.09 -8.50 6.85
C VAL A 187 -6.89 -9.48 7.70
N CYS A 188 -7.87 -10.15 7.07
CA CYS A 188 -8.70 -11.16 7.71
C CYS A 188 -8.63 -12.50 6.96
N ALA A 189 -8.72 -13.61 7.70
CA ALA A 189 -8.85 -14.97 7.14
C ALA A 189 -10.29 -15.49 7.32
N PHE A 190 -10.83 -16.17 6.31
CA PHE A 190 -12.19 -16.73 6.30
C PHE A 190 -12.18 -18.18 5.83
N GLN A 191 -13.02 -19.04 6.43
CA GLN A 191 -13.17 -20.42 5.96
C GLN A 191 -14.33 -20.57 4.97
N PRO A 192 -14.23 -21.48 3.98
CA PRO A 192 -15.33 -21.83 3.09
C PRO A 192 -16.59 -22.31 3.82
N GLN A 193 -16.43 -22.92 5.01
CA GLN A 193 -17.56 -23.46 5.78
C GLN A 193 -18.38 -22.34 6.44
N ASP A 194 -17.74 -21.28 6.91
CA ASP A 194 -18.43 -20.09 7.46
C ASP A 194 -19.26 -19.41 6.36
N ILE A 195 -18.65 -19.24 5.17
CA ILE A 195 -19.32 -18.71 3.98
C ILE A 195 -20.53 -19.58 3.61
N ARG A 196 -20.37 -20.91 3.52
CA ARG A 196 -21.46 -21.85 3.22
C ARG A 196 -22.58 -21.80 4.26
N THR A 197 -22.23 -21.71 5.55
CA THR A 197 -23.19 -21.61 6.65
C THR A 197 -24.04 -20.35 6.53
N VAL A 198 -23.45 -19.23 6.11
CA VAL A 198 -24.16 -17.96 5.89
C VAL A 198 -25.02 -18.01 4.61
N LEU A 199 -24.52 -18.58 3.50
CA LEU A 199 -25.31 -18.75 2.26
C LEU A 199 -26.51 -19.70 2.43
N ASN A 200 -26.43 -20.64 3.38
CA ASN A 200 -27.54 -21.49 3.80
C ASN A 200 -28.41 -20.88 4.91
N GLY A 201 -28.08 -19.66 5.39
CA GLY A 201 -28.80 -18.95 6.44
C GLY A 201 -30.05 -18.18 5.97
N PRO A 202 -30.66 -17.34 6.83
CA PRO A 202 -31.83 -16.55 6.44
C PRO A 202 -31.50 -15.54 5.33
N PHE A 203 -32.44 -15.37 4.39
CA PHE A 203 -32.39 -14.33 3.37
C PHE A 203 -32.74 -12.96 3.96
N ARG A 204 -32.29 -11.89 3.33
CA ARG A 204 -32.59 -10.51 3.74
C ARG A 204 -33.65 -9.88 2.84
N GLU A 205 -34.73 -9.40 3.44
CA GLU A 205 -35.76 -8.62 2.76
C GLU A 205 -35.32 -7.15 2.63
N LEU A 206 -34.81 -6.76 1.46
CA LEU A 206 -34.67 -5.34 1.12
C LEU A 206 -36.05 -4.78 0.71
N LYS A 207 -36.79 -4.28 1.69
CA LYS A 207 -37.96 -3.44 1.41
C LYS A 207 -37.53 -2.17 0.66
N HIS A 208 -38.50 -1.53 0.01
CA HIS A 208 -38.25 -0.34 -0.81
C HIS A 208 -37.78 0.88 0.02
N ASP A 209 -37.99 0.85 1.33
CA ASP A 209 -37.56 1.84 2.31
C ASP A 209 -36.17 1.49 2.88
N CYS A 210 -35.34 2.51 3.12
CA CYS A 210 -33.90 2.39 3.45
C CYS A 210 -33.55 1.78 4.83
N ASN A 211 -34.47 1.02 5.44
CA ASN A 211 -34.17 0.28 6.66
C ASN A 211 -33.17 -0.85 6.38
N ARG A 212 -32.37 -1.19 7.40
CA ARG A 212 -31.60 -2.45 7.42
C ARG A 212 -32.61 -3.61 7.31
N GLY A 213 -32.70 -4.19 6.11
CA GLY A 213 -33.69 -5.21 5.77
C GLY A 213 -33.74 -6.35 6.78
N LEU A 214 -34.95 -6.84 7.05
CA LEU A 214 -35.23 -7.88 8.03
C LEU A 214 -34.93 -9.29 7.48
N PRO A 215 -34.70 -10.30 8.33
CA PRO A 215 -34.65 -11.68 7.90
C PRO A 215 -36.01 -12.13 7.36
N VAL A 216 -36.01 -12.79 6.21
CA VAL A 216 -37.18 -13.49 5.65
C VAL A 216 -37.47 -14.72 6.52
N MET A 217 -38.75 -14.95 6.85
CA MET A 217 -39.17 -16.10 7.66
C MET A 217 -39.09 -17.39 6.84
N ASP A 218 -38.65 -18.49 7.46
CA ASP A 218 -38.44 -19.78 6.76
C ASP A 218 -39.70 -20.32 6.04
N ASN A 219 -40.89 -20.00 6.55
CA ASN A 219 -42.17 -20.39 5.92
C ASN A 219 -42.44 -19.68 4.57
N ASP A 220 -41.84 -18.51 4.34
CA ASP A 220 -42.02 -17.74 3.11
C ASP A 220 -41.05 -18.18 2.00
N VAL A 221 -39.93 -18.82 2.40
CA VAL A 221 -38.91 -19.37 1.51
C VAL A 221 -39.49 -20.57 0.73
N PRO A 222 -39.58 -20.50 -0.62
CA PRO A 222 -40.14 -21.58 -1.41
C PRO A 222 -39.22 -22.81 -1.46
N GLN A 223 -39.78 -23.94 -1.90
CA GLN A 223 -39.07 -25.20 -2.08
C GLN A 223 -39.04 -25.61 -3.56
N PRO A 224 -37.92 -26.18 -4.08
CA PRO A 224 -36.62 -26.34 -3.41
C PRO A 224 -35.97 -24.99 -3.06
N ARG A 225 -35.06 -25.00 -2.08
CA ARG A 225 -34.51 -23.77 -1.51
C ARG A 225 -33.81 -22.91 -2.59
N PRO A 226 -34.13 -21.61 -2.70
CA PRO A 226 -33.50 -20.72 -3.67
C PRO A 226 -31.98 -20.65 -3.48
N GLY A 227 -31.22 -20.73 -4.57
CA GLY A 227 -29.76 -20.60 -4.55
C GLY A 227 -28.98 -21.92 -4.51
N GLU A 228 -29.61 -23.05 -4.17
CA GLU A 228 -28.94 -24.35 -4.14
C GLU A 228 -28.62 -24.88 -5.56
N CYS A 229 -27.47 -25.56 -5.71
CA CYS A 229 -27.19 -26.34 -6.92
C CYS A 229 -28.14 -27.55 -7.00
N ILE A 230 -28.53 -27.97 -8.21
CA ILE A 230 -29.43 -29.12 -8.42
C ILE A 230 -28.80 -30.43 -7.91
N THR A 231 -29.37 -31.00 -6.84
CA THR A 231 -28.89 -32.27 -6.27
C THR A 231 -29.59 -33.49 -6.85
N ASN A 232 -29.04 -34.69 -6.64
CA ASN A 232 -29.67 -35.95 -7.10
C ASN A 232 -31.06 -36.19 -6.45
N ASN A 233 -31.30 -35.74 -5.22
CA ASN A 233 -32.62 -35.76 -4.58
C ASN A 233 -33.62 -34.85 -5.33
N MET A 234 -33.17 -33.69 -5.81
CA MET A 234 -34.00 -32.79 -6.62
C MET A 234 -34.33 -33.39 -7.99
N LYS A 235 -33.36 -34.05 -8.65
CA LYS A 235 -33.60 -34.78 -9.91
C LYS A 235 -34.68 -35.87 -9.75
N LEU A 236 -34.66 -36.61 -8.63
CA LEU A 236 -35.71 -37.60 -8.28
C LEU A 236 -37.10 -36.98 -8.06
N ARG A 237 -37.17 -35.68 -7.73
CA ARG A 237 -38.43 -34.90 -7.60
C ARG A 237 -38.80 -34.16 -8.90
N HIS A 238 -38.29 -34.62 -10.04
CA HIS A 238 -38.48 -34.06 -11.39
C HIS A 238 -37.82 -32.69 -11.65
N PHE A 239 -36.97 -32.19 -10.75
CA PHE A 239 -36.14 -31.01 -11.02
C PHE A 239 -34.84 -31.43 -11.70
N GLY A 240 -34.92 -31.74 -12.99
CA GLY A 240 -33.78 -32.23 -13.79
C GLY A 240 -32.70 -31.18 -14.07
N SER A 241 -33.05 -29.89 -14.06
CA SER A 241 -32.11 -28.76 -14.25
C SER A 241 -32.65 -27.46 -13.64
N SER A 242 -31.84 -26.39 -13.63
CA SER A 242 -32.28 -25.04 -13.23
C SER A 242 -33.48 -24.51 -14.02
N LEU A 243 -33.65 -24.94 -15.28
CA LEU A 243 -34.80 -24.58 -16.14
C LEU A 243 -36.11 -25.24 -15.70
N SER A 244 -36.06 -26.28 -14.87
CA SER A 244 -37.25 -26.97 -14.33
C SER A 244 -37.67 -26.47 -12.94
N LEU A 245 -36.96 -25.48 -12.38
CA LEU A 245 -37.32 -24.89 -11.08
C LEU A 245 -38.63 -24.09 -11.17
N PRO A 246 -39.50 -24.11 -10.15
CA PRO A 246 -40.75 -23.36 -10.16
C PRO A 246 -40.51 -21.84 -10.23
N ASP A 247 -41.37 -21.11 -10.96
CA ASP A 247 -41.27 -19.65 -11.10
C ASP A 247 -41.22 -18.90 -9.75
N ARG A 248 -41.86 -19.44 -8.70
CA ARG A 248 -41.80 -18.87 -7.34
C ARG A 248 -40.36 -18.88 -6.78
N VAL A 249 -39.58 -19.93 -7.05
CA VAL A 249 -38.17 -20.04 -6.62
C VAL A 249 -37.30 -19.05 -7.40
N LEU A 250 -37.50 -18.98 -8.72
CA LEU A 250 -36.74 -18.08 -9.61
C LEU A 250 -37.05 -16.59 -9.35
N THR A 251 -38.31 -16.28 -9.04
CA THR A 251 -38.75 -14.94 -8.62
C THR A 251 -38.17 -14.59 -7.26
N PHE A 252 -38.20 -15.52 -6.29
CA PHE A 252 -37.67 -15.29 -4.95
C PHE A 252 -36.17 -14.95 -4.97
N ILE A 253 -35.32 -15.73 -5.66
CA ILE A 253 -33.86 -15.46 -5.68
C ILE A 253 -33.51 -14.15 -6.39
N ARG A 254 -34.29 -13.77 -7.42
CA ARG A 254 -34.13 -12.48 -8.12
C ARG A 254 -34.30 -11.30 -7.16
N ASP A 255 -35.26 -11.41 -6.25
CA ASP A 255 -35.66 -10.34 -5.34
C ASP A 255 -34.92 -10.41 -3.99
N HIS A 256 -34.43 -11.59 -3.58
CA HIS A 256 -33.71 -11.85 -2.33
C HIS A 256 -32.30 -12.46 -2.52
N PRO A 257 -31.39 -11.83 -3.29
CA PRO A 257 -30.04 -12.38 -3.51
C PRO A 257 -29.06 -12.15 -2.35
N LEU A 258 -29.46 -11.41 -1.30
CA LEU A 258 -28.61 -11.05 -0.16
C LEU A 258 -29.00 -11.86 1.09
N MET A 259 -28.00 -12.45 1.76
CA MET A 259 -28.20 -13.10 3.06
C MET A 259 -28.29 -12.06 4.19
N ASP A 260 -29.06 -12.37 5.24
CA ASP A 260 -29.26 -11.49 6.39
C ASP A 260 -28.02 -11.42 7.30
N ARG A 261 -27.37 -12.57 7.51
CA ARG A 261 -26.17 -12.68 8.34
C ARG A 261 -24.90 -12.33 7.54
N PRO A 262 -23.93 -11.63 8.15
CA PRO A 262 -22.60 -11.46 7.57
C PRO A 262 -21.71 -12.69 7.81
N VAL A 263 -20.65 -12.81 7.01
CA VAL A 263 -19.52 -13.71 7.24
C VAL A 263 -18.45 -12.97 8.06
N PHE A 264 -18.04 -13.55 9.19
CA PHE A 264 -16.97 -13.07 10.06
C PHE A 264 -15.66 -13.85 9.81
N PRO A 265 -14.49 -13.30 10.19
CA PRO A 265 -13.23 -14.02 10.07
C PRO A 265 -13.18 -15.25 10.98
N ALA A 266 -12.41 -16.25 10.56
CA ALA A 266 -12.26 -17.55 11.23
C ALA A 266 -11.78 -17.42 12.69
N ASP A 267 -10.94 -16.42 12.96
CA ASP A 267 -10.37 -16.14 14.28
C ASP A 267 -11.23 -15.17 15.11
N GLY A 268 -12.27 -14.56 14.53
CA GLY A 268 -13.11 -13.54 15.17
C GLY A 268 -12.53 -12.12 15.19
N HIS A 269 -11.22 -11.95 14.94
CA HIS A 269 -10.50 -10.67 14.87
C HIS A 269 -9.64 -10.54 13.59
N PRO A 270 -9.23 -9.33 13.18
CA PRO A 270 -8.26 -9.14 12.10
C PRO A 270 -6.87 -9.67 12.47
N LEU A 271 -6.22 -10.40 11.56
CA LEU A 271 -4.87 -10.93 11.75
C LEU A 271 -3.80 -9.82 11.72
N LEU A 272 -4.07 -8.73 11.00
CA LEU A 272 -3.22 -7.55 10.87
C LEU A 272 -4.09 -6.30 10.80
N VAL A 273 -3.66 -5.20 11.44
CA VAL A 273 -4.20 -3.85 11.24
C VAL A 273 -3.05 -2.85 11.19
N THR A 274 -3.11 -1.90 10.24
CA THR A 274 -2.17 -0.78 10.12
C THR A 274 -2.91 0.50 9.72
N THR A 275 -2.42 1.63 10.21
CA THR A 275 -2.84 2.99 9.83
C THR A 275 -1.89 3.67 8.86
N ASP A 276 -0.72 3.07 8.64
CA ASP A 276 0.44 3.72 8.03
C ASP A 276 0.71 3.19 6.62
N THR A 277 0.06 2.08 6.23
CA THR A 277 0.27 1.38 4.95
C THR A 277 -1.06 1.06 4.27
N ALA A 278 -1.21 1.47 3.01
CA ALA A 278 -2.31 1.07 2.15
C ALA A 278 -1.95 -0.23 1.41
N TYR A 279 -2.54 -1.37 1.81
CA TYR A 279 -2.35 -2.64 1.11
C TYR A 279 -3.36 -2.78 -0.03
N LEU A 280 -2.88 -3.17 -1.22
CA LEU A 280 -3.68 -3.33 -2.43
C LEU A 280 -3.76 -4.78 -2.93
N ARG A 281 -2.73 -5.60 -2.68
CA ARG A 281 -2.63 -6.96 -3.22
C ARG A 281 -2.15 -7.96 -2.19
N VAL A 282 -2.68 -9.18 -2.23
CA VAL A 282 -2.23 -10.29 -1.36
C VAL A 282 -1.95 -11.55 -2.17
N VAL A 283 -0.84 -12.22 -1.86
CA VAL A 283 -0.57 -13.61 -2.25
C VAL A 283 -0.24 -14.39 -0.99
N ALA A 284 -0.90 -15.53 -0.79
CA ALA A 284 -0.66 -16.42 0.34
C ALA A 284 -0.14 -17.77 -0.18
N HIS A 285 0.87 -18.32 0.49
CA HIS A 285 1.32 -19.69 0.32
C HIS A 285 1.67 -20.31 1.68
N ARG A 286 1.91 -21.62 1.69
CA ARG A 286 2.26 -22.35 2.90
C ARG A 286 3.69 -22.85 2.79
N VAL A 287 4.42 -22.80 3.91
CA VAL A 287 5.81 -23.24 3.99
C VAL A 287 5.96 -24.16 5.21
N THR A 288 6.54 -25.33 5.02
CA THR A 288 6.94 -26.23 6.09
C THR A 288 8.27 -25.78 6.69
N SER A 289 8.31 -25.56 8.00
CA SER A 289 9.54 -25.21 8.73
C SER A 289 10.48 -26.40 8.89
N LEU A 290 11.68 -26.15 9.41
CA LEU A 290 12.66 -27.16 9.79
C LEU A 290 12.13 -28.14 10.86
N SER A 291 11.13 -27.73 11.66
CA SER A 291 10.46 -28.58 12.65
C SER A 291 9.29 -29.41 12.08
N GLY A 292 9.00 -29.29 10.77
CA GLY A 292 7.87 -29.96 10.13
C GLY A 292 6.52 -29.26 10.35
N LYS A 293 6.49 -28.12 11.05
CA LYS A 293 5.28 -27.33 11.26
C LYS A 293 5.03 -26.44 10.03
N GLU A 294 3.78 -26.39 9.57
CA GLU A 294 3.39 -25.51 8.48
C GLU A 294 3.10 -24.08 8.98
N TYR A 295 3.53 -23.09 8.21
CA TYR A 295 3.26 -21.67 8.43
C TYR A 295 2.60 -21.04 7.20
N ASP A 296 1.60 -20.20 7.44
CA ASP A 296 0.99 -19.38 6.40
C ASP A 296 1.87 -18.13 6.19
N VAL A 297 2.42 -17.96 4.99
CA VAL A 297 3.26 -16.82 4.60
C VAL A 297 2.50 -15.99 3.58
N LEU A 298 2.42 -14.68 3.84
CA LEU A 298 1.70 -13.71 3.03
C LEU A 298 2.67 -12.67 2.46
N TYR A 299 2.50 -12.38 1.18
CA TYR A 299 3.09 -11.25 0.47
C TYR A 299 2.01 -10.20 0.28
N LEU A 300 2.26 -8.98 0.75
CA LEU A 300 1.33 -7.86 0.74
C LEU A 300 1.94 -6.71 -0.08
N GLY A 301 1.32 -6.39 -1.22
CA GLY A 301 1.74 -5.30 -2.09
C GLY A 301 1.03 -3.99 -1.73
N THR A 302 1.76 -2.89 -1.68
CA THR A 302 1.25 -1.58 -1.22
C THR A 302 0.90 -0.62 -2.36
N GLU A 303 0.29 0.52 -2.03
CA GLU A 303 -0.01 1.63 -2.96
C GLU A 303 1.22 2.45 -3.36
N ASP A 304 2.26 2.49 -2.54
CA ASP A 304 3.51 3.23 -2.75
C ASP A 304 4.65 2.39 -3.36
N GLY A 305 4.48 1.08 -3.53
CA GLY A 305 5.43 0.24 -4.29
C GLY A 305 6.35 -0.62 -3.45
N HIS A 306 5.93 -0.88 -2.21
CA HIS A 306 6.59 -1.76 -1.28
C HIS A 306 5.95 -3.16 -1.31
N LEU A 307 6.75 -4.15 -0.93
CA LEU A 307 6.34 -5.53 -0.73
C LEU A 307 6.61 -5.90 0.73
N HIS A 308 5.55 -5.97 1.52
CA HIS A 308 5.64 -6.46 2.88
C HIS A 308 5.51 -7.99 2.88
N ARG A 309 6.46 -8.66 3.51
CA ARG A 309 6.42 -10.10 3.75
C ARG A 309 6.05 -10.36 5.20
N ALA A 310 5.01 -11.16 5.40
CA ALA A 310 4.46 -11.42 6.72
C ALA A 310 4.18 -12.90 6.96
N VAL A 311 4.36 -13.36 8.20
CA VAL A 311 4.16 -14.76 8.59
C VAL A 311 3.15 -14.83 9.72
N ARG A 312 2.23 -15.81 9.65
CA ARG A 312 1.25 -16.06 10.71
C ARG A 312 1.94 -16.79 11.87
N ILE A 313 2.15 -16.07 12.98
CA ILE A 313 2.82 -16.59 14.18
C ILE A 313 1.83 -16.48 15.36
N GLY A 314 1.26 -17.63 15.73
CA GLY A 314 0.12 -17.71 16.64
C GLY A 314 -1.17 -17.14 16.03
N ALA A 315 -1.88 -16.30 16.77
CA ALA A 315 -3.16 -15.71 16.39
C ALA A 315 -3.05 -14.38 15.60
N GLN A 316 -1.84 -14.02 15.15
CA GLN A 316 -1.55 -12.75 14.47
C GLN A 316 -0.62 -12.96 13.26
N LEU A 317 -0.73 -12.06 12.30
CA LEU A 317 0.21 -11.92 11.20
C LEU A 317 1.30 -10.92 11.61
N SER A 318 2.57 -11.27 11.38
CA SER A 318 3.72 -10.43 11.76
C SER A 318 4.50 -10.03 10.52
N VAL A 319 4.70 -8.74 10.27
CA VAL A 319 5.44 -8.23 9.10
C VAL A 319 6.94 -8.28 9.41
N LEU A 320 7.65 -9.20 8.77
CA LEU A 320 9.06 -9.49 9.06
C LEU A 320 10.00 -8.64 8.19
N GLU A 321 9.53 -8.24 7.02
CA GLU A 321 10.32 -7.53 6.03
C GLU A 321 9.44 -6.63 5.19
N ASP A 322 9.95 -5.44 4.92
CA ASP A 322 9.47 -4.49 3.94
C ASP A 322 10.54 -4.33 2.85
N LEU A 323 10.14 -4.50 1.60
CA LEU A 323 11.01 -4.45 0.43
C LEU A 323 10.52 -3.39 -0.55
N ALA A 324 11.28 -2.30 -0.71
CA ALA A 324 11.03 -1.32 -1.76
C ALA A 324 11.28 -1.96 -3.14
N LEU A 325 10.26 -2.02 -4.01
CA LEU A 325 10.38 -2.67 -5.33
C LEU A 325 10.77 -1.71 -6.46
N PHE A 326 10.46 -0.42 -6.31
CA PHE A 326 10.57 0.59 -7.38
C PHE A 326 11.35 1.83 -6.91
N PRO A 327 12.23 2.41 -7.76
CA PRO A 327 12.90 3.67 -7.43
C PRO A 327 11.96 4.88 -7.36
N GLU A 328 10.89 4.88 -8.15
CA GLU A 328 9.80 5.85 -8.08
C GLU A 328 8.55 5.18 -7.48
N PRO A 329 7.94 5.75 -6.41
CA PRO A 329 6.75 5.17 -5.78
C PRO A 329 5.58 4.97 -6.75
N GLN A 330 5.06 3.74 -6.80
CA GLN A 330 3.94 3.36 -7.68
C GLN A 330 3.22 2.13 -7.13
N PRO A 331 1.90 1.99 -7.34
CA PRO A 331 1.14 0.90 -6.76
C PRO A 331 1.52 -0.46 -7.34
N VAL A 332 1.52 -1.47 -6.46
CA VAL A 332 1.56 -2.88 -6.86
C VAL A 332 0.21 -3.26 -7.50
N GLU A 333 0.16 -3.31 -8.83
CA GLU A 333 -1.09 -3.53 -9.57
C GLU A 333 -1.49 -5.01 -9.66
N ASN A 334 -0.54 -5.96 -9.61
CA ASN A 334 -0.80 -7.40 -9.61
C ASN A 334 0.35 -8.18 -8.93
N MET A 335 0.07 -9.36 -8.36
CA MET A 335 1.09 -10.27 -7.83
C MET A 335 0.75 -11.73 -8.12
N LYS A 336 1.77 -12.53 -8.46
CA LYS A 336 1.64 -13.96 -8.72
C LYS A 336 2.86 -14.73 -8.21
N LEU A 337 2.67 -15.64 -7.28
CA LEU A 337 3.70 -16.61 -6.89
C LEU A 337 3.77 -17.76 -7.90
N TYR A 338 4.98 -18.15 -8.26
CA TYR A 338 5.29 -19.34 -9.05
C TYR A 338 6.62 -19.95 -8.57
N HIS A 339 6.56 -21.16 -8.00
CA HIS A 339 7.69 -21.75 -7.27
C HIS A 339 8.25 -20.74 -6.24
N SER A 340 9.57 -20.53 -6.22
CA SER A 340 10.29 -19.58 -5.36
C SER A 340 10.29 -18.12 -5.86
N TRP A 341 9.44 -17.77 -6.83
CA TRP A 341 9.44 -16.47 -7.48
C TRP A 341 8.11 -15.77 -7.30
N LEU A 342 8.13 -14.59 -6.67
CA LEU A 342 7.00 -13.67 -6.68
C LEU A 342 7.15 -12.72 -7.86
N LEU A 343 6.16 -12.74 -8.75
CA LEU A 343 6.08 -11.92 -9.95
C LEU A 343 5.14 -10.75 -9.64
N VAL A 344 5.64 -9.53 -9.70
CA VAL A 344 4.91 -8.31 -9.32
C VAL A 344 4.73 -7.43 -10.55
N GLY A 345 3.50 -7.04 -10.87
CA GLY A 345 3.17 -6.17 -12.00
C GLY A 345 2.84 -4.76 -11.52
N SER A 346 3.40 -3.75 -12.18
CA SER A 346 3.19 -2.33 -11.87
C SER A 346 2.83 -1.53 -13.13
N ARG A 347 2.86 -0.19 -13.03
CA ARG A 347 2.60 0.69 -14.18
C ARG A 347 3.75 0.75 -15.15
N THR A 348 4.99 0.53 -14.70
CA THR A 348 6.19 0.70 -15.52
C THR A 348 6.91 -0.60 -15.84
N GLU A 349 6.74 -1.65 -15.03
CA GLU A 349 7.50 -2.89 -15.18
C GLU A 349 6.78 -4.13 -14.60
N VAL A 350 7.39 -5.30 -14.83
CA VAL A 350 7.17 -6.52 -14.05
C VAL A 350 8.46 -6.88 -13.32
N THR A 351 8.38 -7.09 -12.02
CA THR A 351 9.52 -7.35 -11.14
C THR A 351 9.42 -8.77 -10.57
N GLN A 352 10.47 -9.55 -10.77
CA GLN A 352 10.64 -10.90 -10.25
C GLN A 352 11.48 -10.86 -8.98
N VAL A 353 10.90 -11.32 -7.87
CA VAL A 353 11.50 -11.34 -6.52
C VAL A 353 11.79 -12.78 -6.11
N ASN A 354 13.02 -13.08 -5.69
CA ASN A 354 13.37 -14.40 -5.14
C ASN A 354 12.90 -14.52 -3.68
N THR A 355 11.92 -15.40 -3.41
CA THR A 355 11.39 -15.60 -2.07
C THR A 355 12.22 -16.56 -1.19
N THR A 356 13.32 -17.08 -1.73
CA THR A 356 14.18 -18.11 -1.10
C THR A 356 15.64 -17.69 -0.98
N ASN A 357 15.95 -16.40 -1.19
CA ASN A 357 17.31 -15.85 -1.09
C ASN A 357 17.75 -15.66 0.37
N CYS A 358 17.95 -16.77 1.10
CA CYS A 358 18.35 -16.75 2.51
C CYS A 358 19.78 -16.22 2.71
N GLY A 359 20.68 -16.43 1.74
CA GLY A 359 22.10 -16.06 1.82
C GLY A 359 22.39 -14.56 1.86
N ARG A 360 21.35 -13.71 1.84
CA ARG A 360 21.47 -12.28 2.16
C ARG A 360 21.64 -12.02 3.66
N LEU A 361 21.16 -12.94 4.52
CA LEU A 361 21.26 -12.85 5.98
C LEU A 361 22.64 -13.38 6.39
N GLN A 362 23.54 -12.47 6.78
CA GLN A 362 24.98 -12.78 6.86
C GLN A 362 25.41 -13.40 8.19
N SER A 363 24.59 -13.27 9.25
CA SER A 363 24.90 -13.81 10.58
C SER A 363 23.84 -14.78 11.09
N CYS A 364 24.23 -15.63 12.04
CA CYS A 364 23.30 -16.48 12.77
C CYS A 364 22.17 -15.66 13.39
N SER A 365 22.50 -14.50 13.97
CA SER A 365 21.51 -13.63 14.60
C SER A 365 20.46 -13.13 13.59
N GLU A 366 20.89 -12.67 12.41
CA GLU A 366 19.97 -12.24 11.34
C GLU A 366 19.12 -13.40 10.81
N CYS A 367 19.70 -14.58 10.66
CA CYS A 367 19.01 -15.76 10.16
C CYS A 367 17.91 -16.26 11.11
N ILE A 368 18.17 -16.26 12.43
CA ILE A 368 17.17 -16.64 13.45
C ILE A 368 16.12 -15.54 13.62
N LEU A 369 16.53 -14.27 13.68
CA LEU A 369 15.62 -13.14 13.82
C LEU A 369 14.78 -12.86 12.57
N SER A 370 15.11 -13.43 11.41
CA SER A 370 14.27 -13.30 10.22
C SER A 370 12.92 -13.97 10.38
N GLN A 371 12.79 -14.94 11.31
CA GLN A 371 11.59 -15.76 11.54
C GLN A 371 11.00 -16.35 10.25
N ASP A 372 11.86 -16.62 9.27
CA ASP A 372 11.49 -17.13 7.95
C ASP A 372 11.41 -18.66 7.96
N PRO A 373 10.23 -19.28 7.73
CA PRO A 373 10.09 -20.74 7.69
C PRO A 373 10.89 -21.40 6.54
N VAL A 374 11.33 -20.66 5.53
CA VAL A 374 12.22 -21.12 4.44
C VAL A 374 13.69 -21.19 4.85
N CYS A 375 14.14 -20.26 5.70
CA CYS A 375 15.57 -20.06 5.97
C CYS A 375 16.01 -20.69 7.29
N ALA A 376 17.20 -21.29 7.30
CA ALA A 376 17.82 -21.86 8.49
C ALA A 376 19.33 -21.64 8.47
N TRP A 377 19.93 -21.45 9.65
CA TRP A 377 21.36 -21.23 9.78
C TRP A 377 22.14 -22.54 9.70
N SER A 378 23.25 -22.57 8.96
CA SER A 378 24.14 -23.73 8.87
C SER A 378 25.50 -23.46 9.52
N PHE A 379 25.72 -23.99 10.72
CA PHE A 379 27.04 -23.95 11.39
C PHE A 379 28.18 -24.66 10.65
N ARG A 380 27.87 -25.41 9.57
CA ARG A 380 28.89 -26.05 8.73
C ARG A 380 29.39 -25.11 7.62
N LEU A 381 28.49 -24.29 7.08
CA LEU A 381 28.77 -23.38 5.99
C LEU A 381 29.08 -21.96 6.49
N ASP A 382 28.66 -21.65 7.73
CA ASP A 382 28.66 -20.30 8.31
C ASP A 382 27.76 -19.33 7.52
N GLU A 383 26.64 -19.86 7.02
CA GLU A 383 25.71 -19.18 6.11
C GLU A 383 24.25 -19.47 6.47
N CYS A 384 23.36 -18.51 6.16
CA CYS A 384 21.91 -18.69 6.20
C CYS A 384 21.41 -19.28 4.88
N VAL A 385 20.82 -20.48 4.91
CA VAL A 385 20.47 -21.24 3.70
C VAL A 385 18.97 -21.57 3.65
N ALA A 386 18.42 -21.72 2.45
CA ALA A 386 17.09 -22.28 2.27
C ALA A 386 17.14 -23.78 2.60
N HIS A 387 16.38 -24.24 3.61
CA HIS A 387 16.54 -25.62 4.11
C HIS A 387 16.03 -26.68 3.13
N ALA A 388 15.03 -26.35 2.30
CA ALA A 388 14.48 -27.22 1.25
C ALA A 388 14.15 -28.66 1.69
N GLY A 389 13.73 -28.85 2.96
CA GLY A 389 13.43 -30.15 3.56
C GLY A 389 14.64 -30.92 4.10
N GLN A 390 15.85 -30.34 4.09
CA GLN A 390 17.03 -30.91 4.72
C GLN A 390 17.11 -30.49 6.20
N HIS A 391 17.02 -31.46 7.12
CA HIS A 391 17.04 -31.18 8.56
C HIS A 391 18.43 -31.26 9.23
N ARG A 392 19.44 -31.83 8.57
CA ARG A 392 20.71 -32.19 9.22
C ARG A 392 21.69 -31.02 9.32
N GLY A 393 21.96 -30.58 10.55
CA GLY A 393 22.97 -29.56 10.84
C GLY A 393 22.53 -28.13 10.53
N LEU A 394 21.21 -27.89 10.50
CA LEU A 394 20.61 -26.57 10.39
C LEU A 394 19.89 -26.21 11.69
N VAL A 395 19.74 -24.92 11.96
CA VAL A 395 19.00 -24.38 13.12
C VAL A 395 18.06 -23.27 12.66
N GLN A 396 16.84 -23.26 13.21
CA GLN A 396 15.76 -22.31 12.88
C GLN A 396 14.84 -22.19 14.09
N ASP A 397 14.37 -20.98 14.41
CA ASP A 397 13.32 -20.73 15.39
C ASP A 397 12.37 -19.64 14.89
N ILE A 398 11.10 -19.99 14.70
CA ILE A 398 10.07 -19.12 14.15
C ILE A 398 9.19 -18.50 15.25
N GLU A 399 9.09 -19.13 16.43
CA GLU A 399 8.12 -18.70 17.47
C GLU A 399 8.76 -17.76 18.49
N SER A 400 9.97 -18.08 18.97
CA SER A 400 10.68 -17.32 20.01
C SER A 400 11.79 -16.40 19.48
N ALA A 401 12.36 -16.73 18.31
CA ALA A 401 13.54 -16.08 17.73
C ALA A 401 14.72 -15.96 18.74
N ASP A 402 15.00 -17.02 19.50
CA ASP A 402 16.01 -17.00 20.57
C ASP A 402 17.44 -17.10 20.04
N VAL A 403 18.01 -15.94 19.71
CA VAL A 403 19.43 -15.81 19.35
C VAL A 403 20.35 -16.19 20.51
N SER A 404 19.93 -15.92 21.75
CA SER A 404 20.79 -16.01 22.93
C SER A 404 21.22 -17.43 23.31
N SER A 405 20.38 -18.43 22.97
CA SER A 405 20.70 -19.85 23.16
C SER A 405 21.13 -20.57 21.88
N LEU A 406 20.64 -20.14 20.71
CA LEU A 406 20.87 -20.83 19.45
C LEU A 406 22.14 -20.38 18.73
N CYS A 407 22.53 -19.11 18.85
CA CYS A 407 23.71 -18.58 18.19
C CYS A 407 24.91 -18.51 19.14
N PRO A 408 26.14 -18.78 18.65
CA PRO A 408 27.35 -18.46 19.38
C PRO A 408 27.35 -16.99 19.78
N LYS A 409 27.88 -16.69 20.98
CA LYS A 409 28.23 -15.31 21.30
C LYS A 409 29.33 -14.89 20.35
N GLU A 410 29.01 -14.04 19.38
CA GLU A 410 30.00 -13.50 18.46
C GLU A 410 31.11 -12.83 19.27
N PRO A 411 32.39 -13.02 18.89
CA PRO A 411 33.53 -12.50 19.63
C PRO A 411 33.51 -10.97 19.54
N GLY A 412 32.90 -10.34 20.55
CA GLY A 412 32.43 -8.95 20.57
C GLY A 412 33.23 -8.03 19.66
N GLU A 413 32.71 -7.85 18.44
CA GLU A 413 33.32 -6.98 17.45
C GLU A 413 33.38 -5.58 18.06
N ARG A 414 34.60 -5.05 18.24
CA ARG A 414 34.78 -3.80 18.97
C ARG A 414 34.12 -2.70 18.16
N PRO A 415 33.01 -2.10 18.63
CA PRO A 415 32.28 -1.13 17.82
C PRO A 415 33.23 0.02 17.49
N VAL A 416 33.26 0.42 16.22
CA VAL A 416 34.12 1.50 15.76
C VAL A 416 33.73 2.76 16.51
N VAL A 417 34.61 3.23 17.39
CA VAL A 417 34.35 4.40 18.23
C VAL A 417 34.61 5.65 17.40
N PHE A 418 33.56 6.39 17.09
CA PHE A 418 33.67 7.65 16.36
C PHE A 418 34.03 8.80 17.30
N GLU A 419 35.21 9.40 17.12
CA GLU A 419 35.57 10.63 17.82
C GLU A 419 34.78 11.81 17.24
N VAL A 420 34.02 12.50 18.10
CA VAL A 420 33.21 13.66 17.73
C VAL A 420 33.84 14.90 18.38
N PRO A 421 34.50 15.79 17.60
CA PRO A 421 35.07 17.02 18.13
C PRO A 421 33.97 18.05 18.38
N VAL A 422 33.87 18.51 19.63
CA VAL A 422 32.78 19.38 20.10
C VAL A 422 33.28 20.70 20.73
N ALA A 423 32.41 21.71 20.71
CA ALA A 423 32.62 22.99 21.37
C ALA A 423 31.67 23.15 22.57
N THR A 424 32.04 24.00 23.54
CA THR A 424 31.23 24.26 24.74
C THR A 424 29.84 24.77 24.40
N ALA A 425 28.80 24.22 25.03
CA ALA A 425 27.39 24.53 24.77
C ALA A 425 26.89 24.26 23.35
N ALA A 426 27.61 23.46 22.55
CA ALA A 426 27.07 22.92 21.32
C ALA A 426 25.97 21.88 21.61
N HIS A 427 24.99 21.79 20.71
CA HIS A 427 24.02 20.69 20.66
C HIS A 427 24.52 19.66 19.65
N VAL A 428 24.65 18.41 20.08
CA VAL A 428 25.23 17.33 19.27
C VAL A 428 24.26 16.15 19.26
N VAL A 429 23.90 15.67 18.07
CA VAL A 429 23.09 14.46 17.91
C VAL A 429 24.03 13.30 17.60
N LEU A 430 23.99 12.27 18.44
CA LEU A 430 24.69 11.01 18.27
C LEU A 430 23.72 10.00 17.64
N PRO A 431 23.89 9.60 16.37
CA PRO A 431 22.94 8.70 15.71
C PRO A 431 22.89 7.32 16.36
N CYS A 432 21.70 6.72 16.40
CA CYS A 432 21.55 5.28 16.59
C CYS A 432 20.30 4.80 15.85
N SER A 433 20.49 3.88 14.91
CA SER A 433 19.42 3.32 14.09
C SER A 433 19.68 1.82 13.94
N PRO A 434 19.04 0.95 14.75
CA PRO A 434 19.14 -0.49 14.57
C PRO A 434 18.52 -0.91 13.23
N SER A 435 19.03 -1.99 12.63
CA SER A 435 18.42 -2.56 11.41
C SER A 435 17.03 -3.16 11.63
N SER A 436 16.66 -3.43 12.89
CA SER A 436 15.31 -3.88 13.27
C SER A 436 14.55 -2.80 14.02
N ALA A 437 13.35 -2.48 13.54
CA ALA A 437 12.37 -1.62 14.22
C ALA A 437 11.78 -2.26 15.49
N TRP A 438 11.97 -3.58 15.70
CA TRP A 438 11.51 -4.29 16.89
C TRP A 438 12.57 -4.37 18.00
N ALA A 439 13.81 -3.94 17.73
CA ALA A 439 14.89 -3.91 18.71
C ALA A 439 14.67 -2.81 19.77
N SER A 440 14.94 -3.12 21.03
CA SER A 440 14.90 -2.14 22.13
C SER A 440 16.29 -1.61 22.42
N CYS A 441 16.52 -0.31 22.22
CA CYS A 441 17.84 0.32 22.41
C CYS A 441 17.95 1.12 23.71
N VAL A 442 19.13 1.05 24.34
CA VAL A 442 19.51 1.76 25.56
C VAL A 442 20.86 2.46 25.32
N TRP A 443 20.99 3.67 25.87
CA TRP A 443 22.23 4.44 25.79
C TRP A 443 23.06 4.30 27.08
N HIS A 444 24.30 3.87 26.92
CA HIS A 444 25.36 3.92 27.93
C HIS A 444 26.16 5.21 27.75
N GLN A 445 26.47 5.91 28.85
CA GLN A 445 26.96 7.30 28.82
C GLN A 445 27.77 7.67 30.07
N PRO A 446 28.53 8.78 30.05
CA PRO A 446 29.32 9.23 31.20
C PRO A 446 28.44 9.67 32.39
N SER A 447 28.90 9.40 33.61
CA SER A 447 28.15 9.69 34.85
C SER A 447 27.92 11.18 35.15
N GLY A 448 28.51 12.09 34.37
CA GLY A 448 28.44 13.55 34.57
C GLY A 448 27.36 14.26 33.74
N VAL A 449 26.57 13.55 32.95
CA VAL A 449 25.54 14.13 32.07
C VAL A 449 24.21 14.32 32.82
N THR A 450 23.64 15.54 32.77
CA THR A 450 22.38 15.88 33.45
C THR A 450 21.23 16.26 32.53
N VAL A 451 21.49 16.61 31.27
CA VAL A 451 20.46 16.99 30.28
C VAL A 451 20.70 16.23 28.98
N LEU A 452 19.72 15.40 28.62
CA LEU A 452 19.74 14.52 27.46
C LEU A 452 18.35 14.47 26.85
N THR A 453 18.27 14.57 25.53
CA THR A 453 17.01 14.49 24.80
C THR A 453 17.05 13.25 23.90
N PRO A 454 16.38 12.15 24.25
CA PRO A 454 16.26 11.00 23.35
C PRO A 454 15.46 11.39 22.11
N ARG A 455 15.93 10.99 20.93
CA ARG A 455 15.27 11.21 19.64
C ARG A 455 15.00 9.88 18.95
N ARG A 456 14.20 9.87 17.88
CA ARG A 456 13.95 8.67 17.07
C ARG A 456 15.18 8.21 16.28
N ASP A 457 16.05 9.15 15.94
CA ASP A 457 17.28 8.97 15.15
C ASP A 457 18.55 8.85 16.02
N GLY A 458 18.45 8.98 17.35
CA GLY A 458 19.60 8.88 18.24
C GLY A 458 19.44 9.62 19.56
N LEU A 459 20.53 10.21 20.06
CA LEU A 459 20.60 10.93 21.34
C LEU A 459 21.10 12.36 21.12
N GLU A 460 20.33 13.37 21.52
CA GLU A 460 20.82 14.75 21.56
C GLU A 460 21.43 15.08 22.93
N VAL A 461 22.67 15.56 22.89
CA VAL A 461 23.52 15.88 24.03
C VAL A 461 23.87 17.38 24.00
N VAL A 462 23.66 18.07 25.12
CA VAL A 462 24.16 19.44 25.31
C VAL A 462 25.58 19.37 25.88
N VAL A 463 26.56 19.90 25.15
CA VAL A 463 27.98 19.72 25.47
C VAL A 463 28.39 20.54 26.69
N THR A 464 28.64 19.81 27.79
CA THR A 464 29.15 20.33 29.07
C THR A 464 30.44 19.57 29.44
N PRO A 465 31.28 20.07 30.37
CA PRO A 465 32.48 19.36 30.81
C PRO A 465 32.22 17.96 31.38
N GLY A 466 31.03 17.73 31.97
CA GLY A 466 30.61 16.42 32.48
C GLY A 466 30.08 15.46 31.40
N ALA A 467 29.87 15.94 30.18
CA ALA A 467 29.40 15.17 29.03
C ALA A 467 30.51 14.65 28.11
N MET A 468 31.78 14.88 28.47
CA MET A 468 32.90 14.39 27.67
C MET A 468 33.14 12.90 27.91
N GLY A 469 33.63 12.18 26.88
CA GLY A 469 33.93 10.75 26.97
C GLY A 469 33.00 9.85 26.15
N ALA A 470 32.94 8.57 26.53
CA ALA A 470 32.35 7.51 25.71
C ALA A 470 30.83 7.39 25.86
N TYR A 471 30.16 7.22 24.71
CA TYR A 471 28.74 6.90 24.59
C TYR A 471 28.59 5.64 23.75
N ALA A 472 27.67 4.75 24.11
CA ALA A 472 27.36 3.56 23.32
C ALA A 472 25.85 3.32 23.27
N CYS A 473 25.32 3.04 22.08
CA CYS A 473 23.94 2.61 21.89
C CYS A 473 23.91 1.08 21.81
N GLU A 474 23.34 0.43 22.81
CA GLU A 474 23.16 -1.02 22.87
C GLU A 474 21.72 -1.38 22.58
N CYS A 475 21.48 -2.24 21.59
CA CYS A 475 20.14 -2.66 21.18
C CYS A 475 19.97 -4.17 21.40
N GLN A 476 18.81 -4.55 21.96
CA GLN A 476 18.47 -5.93 22.26
C GLN A 476 17.31 -6.43 21.39
N GLU A 477 17.48 -7.64 20.83
CA GLU A 477 16.46 -8.38 20.07
C GLU A 477 16.73 -9.89 20.20
N GLY A 478 15.68 -10.73 20.24
CA GLY A 478 15.84 -12.20 20.36
C GLY A 478 16.66 -12.68 21.56
N GLY A 479 16.63 -11.92 22.67
CA GLY A 479 17.45 -12.16 23.87
C GLY A 479 18.91 -11.69 23.78
N ALA A 480 19.45 -11.44 22.59
CA ALA A 480 20.82 -10.98 22.39
C ALA A 480 20.90 -9.44 22.37
N ALA A 481 21.91 -8.88 23.04
CA ALA A 481 22.22 -7.45 23.03
C ALA A 481 23.50 -7.19 22.23
N ARG A 482 23.50 -6.15 21.39
CA ARG A 482 24.66 -5.72 20.58
C ARG A 482 24.82 -4.21 20.60
N VAL A 483 26.07 -3.72 20.59
CA VAL A 483 26.35 -2.29 20.45
C VAL A 483 26.21 -1.91 18.97
N VAL A 484 25.22 -1.08 18.65
CA VAL A 484 24.92 -0.62 17.28
C VAL A 484 25.73 0.62 16.90
N ALA A 485 26.08 1.46 17.88
CA ALA A 485 26.90 2.64 17.64
C ALA A 485 27.73 2.99 18.89
N ALA A 486 28.95 3.49 18.68
CA ALA A 486 29.82 3.96 19.76
C ALA A 486 30.50 5.28 19.37
N TYR A 487 30.54 6.23 20.31
CA TYR A 487 31.06 7.58 20.12
C TYR A 487 31.96 7.99 21.27
N SER A 488 32.88 8.92 21.02
CA SER A 488 33.71 9.57 22.03
C SER A 488 33.64 11.08 21.83
N LEU A 489 33.01 11.81 22.76
CA LEU A 489 32.99 13.28 22.72
C LEU A 489 34.33 13.82 23.20
N VAL A 490 35.03 14.55 22.33
CA VAL A 490 36.36 15.14 22.58
C VAL A 490 36.34 16.65 22.29
N TRP A 491 37.14 17.44 23.01
CA TRP A 491 37.18 18.87 22.75
C TRP A 491 37.77 19.14 21.37
N GLY A 492 37.08 19.97 20.57
CA GLY A 492 37.58 20.42 19.28
C GLY A 492 38.91 21.15 19.44
N SER A 493 40.00 20.55 18.98
CA SER A 493 41.29 21.23 18.85
C SER A 493 41.11 22.47 17.96
N GLN A 494 41.52 23.64 18.43
CA GLN A 494 41.83 24.77 17.55
C GLN A 494 43.05 24.41 16.71
N ARG A 495 42.85 23.62 15.66
CA ARG A 495 43.64 23.79 14.45
C ARG A 495 43.18 25.09 13.82
N ASP A 496 44.11 26.03 13.67
CA ASP A 496 43.85 27.30 13.01
C ASP A 496 43.03 27.08 11.74
N ALA A 497 41.84 27.67 11.69
CA ALA A 497 41.12 27.78 10.44
C ALA A 497 42.03 28.55 9.48
N PRO A 498 42.46 27.96 8.33
CA PRO A 498 43.35 28.66 7.41
C PRO A 498 42.66 29.96 7.01
N SER A 499 43.35 31.08 7.24
CA SER A 499 42.74 32.39 7.29
C SER A 499 41.94 32.69 6.01
N ARG A 500 40.61 32.65 6.13
CA ARG A 500 39.65 32.92 5.03
C ARG A 500 39.72 34.35 4.47
N ALA A 501 40.67 35.16 4.92
CA ALA A 501 41.04 36.43 4.32
C ALA A 501 41.58 36.28 2.89
N HIS A 502 42.35 35.22 2.59
CA HIS A 502 42.99 35.08 1.27
C HIS A 502 42.08 34.50 0.17
N THR A 503 41.06 33.71 0.53
CA THR A 503 40.15 33.08 -0.45
C THR A 503 39.05 34.02 -0.95
N VAL A 504 38.59 34.98 -0.14
CA VAL A 504 37.56 35.95 -0.54
C VAL A 504 38.11 36.95 -1.56
N GLY A 505 39.37 37.40 -1.40
CA GLY A 505 40.04 38.27 -2.38
C GLY A 505 40.22 37.59 -3.75
N ALA A 506 40.61 36.31 -3.77
CA ALA A 506 40.72 35.53 -5.00
C ALA A 506 39.34 35.30 -5.67
N GLY A 507 38.30 35.03 -4.89
CA GLY A 507 36.93 34.88 -5.40
C GLY A 507 36.37 36.15 -6.04
N LEU A 508 36.58 37.31 -5.41
CA LEU A 508 36.19 38.62 -5.97
C LEU A 508 36.97 38.94 -7.25
N ALA A 509 38.29 38.73 -7.27
CA ALA A 509 39.09 38.92 -8.48
C ALA A 509 38.64 38.00 -9.63
N GLY A 510 38.34 36.73 -9.33
CA GLY A 510 37.78 35.77 -10.28
C GLY A 510 36.40 36.19 -10.81
N PHE A 511 35.53 36.73 -9.97
CA PHE A 511 34.22 37.25 -10.38
C PHE A 511 34.35 38.44 -11.34
N PHE A 512 35.19 39.43 -11.02
CA PHE A 512 35.42 40.57 -11.91
C PHE A 512 36.08 40.18 -13.24
N LEU A 513 37.04 39.24 -13.22
CA LEU A 513 37.61 38.66 -14.45
C LEU A 513 36.58 37.91 -15.29
N GLY A 514 35.68 37.14 -14.64
CA GLY A 514 34.57 36.46 -15.30
C GLY A 514 33.59 37.43 -15.97
N VAL A 515 33.19 38.50 -15.27
CA VAL A 515 32.31 39.55 -15.82
C VAL A 515 32.98 40.31 -16.98
N LEU A 516 34.28 40.61 -16.89
CA LEU A 516 35.03 41.21 -17.98
C LEU A 516 35.12 40.28 -19.20
N ALA A 517 35.39 38.98 -19.01
CA ALA A 517 35.42 38.00 -20.09
C ALA A 517 34.04 37.80 -20.74
N ALA A 518 32.96 37.75 -19.95
CA ALA A 518 31.58 37.71 -20.44
C ALA A 518 31.22 38.98 -21.24
N SER A 519 31.61 40.15 -20.75
CA SER A 519 31.39 41.43 -21.45
C SER A 519 32.16 41.50 -22.77
N LEU A 520 33.42 41.03 -22.78
CA LEU A 520 34.25 41.00 -23.98
C LEU A 520 33.72 40.00 -25.02
N THR A 521 33.26 38.83 -24.58
CA THR A 521 32.65 37.83 -25.49
C THR A 521 31.32 38.30 -26.05
N LEU A 522 30.46 38.94 -25.25
CA LEU A 522 29.23 39.60 -25.75
C LEU A 522 29.55 40.72 -26.76
N LEU A 523 30.57 41.55 -26.50
CA LEU A 523 31.03 42.56 -27.47
C LEU A 523 31.59 41.94 -28.76
N LEU A 524 32.29 40.81 -28.68
CA LEU A 524 32.77 40.08 -29.85
C LEU A 524 31.64 39.41 -30.64
N ILE A 525 30.63 38.86 -29.95
CA ILE A 525 29.42 38.31 -30.57
C ILE A 525 28.62 39.44 -31.25
N GLY A 526 28.43 40.57 -30.57
CA GLY A 526 27.79 41.77 -31.13
C GLY A 526 28.53 42.29 -32.37
N ARG A 527 29.86 42.44 -32.31
CA ARG A 527 30.68 42.82 -33.48
C ARG A 527 30.62 41.78 -34.61
N ARG A 528 30.52 40.47 -34.30
CA ARG A 528 30.31 39.41 -35.31
C ARG A 528 28.92 39.47 -35.94
N GLN A 529 27.87 39.71 -35.15
CA GLN A 529 26.50 39.90 -35.64
C GLN A 529 26.37 41.16 -36.50
N GLN A 530 27.00 42.28 -36.08
CA GLN A 530 27.02 43.51 -36.85
C GLN A 530 27.78 43.33 -38.17
N ARG A 531 28.93 42.63 -38.18
CA ARG A 531 29.62 42.24 -39.42
C ARG A 531 28.80 41.26 -40.29
N ARG A 532 27.97 40.39 -39.71
CA ARG A 532 27.01 39.55 -40.48
C ARG A 532 25.93 40.40 -41.12
N ARG A 533 25.24 41.27 -40.37
CA ARG A 533 24.24 42.20 -40.91
C ARG A 533 24.81 43.11 -42.01
N GLN A 534 26.05 43.58 -41.85
CA GLN A 534 26.72 44.40 -42.86
C GLN A 534 27.08 43.60 -44.13
N ARG A 535 27.39 42.30 -44.00
CA ARG A 535 27.54 41.38 -45.15
C ARG A 535 26.20 41.03 -45.81
N GLU A 536 25.13 40.88 -45.03
CA GLU A 536 23.77 40.63 -45.55
C GLU A 536 23.25 41.84 -46.33
N LEU A 537 23.52 43.07 -45.88
CA LEU A 537 23.22 44.30 -46.63
C LEU A 537 24.02 44.38 -47.94
N LEU A 538 25.33 44.11 -47.92
CA LEU A 538 26.17 44.04 -49.12
C LEU A 538 25.80 42.89 -50.07
N ALA A 539 25.22 41.81 -49.56
CA ALA A 539 24.67 40.72 -50.39
C ALA A 539 23.33 41.13 -51.03
N ARG A 540 22.52 41.95 -50.35
CA ARG A 540 21.25 42.47 -50.86
C ARG A 540 21.46 43.46 -52.01
N ASP A 541 22.51 44.30 -51.93
CA ASP A 541 22.95 45.19 -53.00
C ASP A 541 23.41 44.42 -54.26
N LYS A 542 23.94 43.20 -54.10
CA LYS A 542 24.44 42.35 -55.20
C LYS A 542 23.36 41.57 -55.96
N VAL A 543 22.11 41.60 -55.51
CA VAL A 543 20.96 40.95 -56.16
C VAL A 543 20.02 42.01 -56.78
N GLY A 544 20.34 43.30 -56.62
CA GLY A 544 19.52 44.43 -57.07
C GLY A 544 19.93 45.05 -58.40
N LEU A 545 20.47 44.29 -59.37
CA LEU A 545 20.78 44.83 -60.70
C LEU A 545 20.79 43.75 -61.81
N ASP A 546 19.60 43.34 -62.28
CA ASP A 546 19.34 43.16 -63.73
C ASP A 546 17.84 42.96 -64.06
N LEU A 547 17.30 43.97 -64.75
CA LEU A 547 16.29 43.97 -65.83
C LEU A 547 15.08 42.99 -65.84
N GLY A 548 13.87 43.55 -66.09
CA GLY A 548 13.16 43.08 -67.30
C GLY A 548 11.64 42.75 -67.35
N ALA A 549 10.74 43.51 -66.70
CA ALA A 549 9.35 43.76 -67.17
C ALA A 549 8.29 42.59 -67.27
N PRO A 550 6.96 42.90 -67.34
CA PRO A 550 5.83 41.99 -67.01
C PRO A 550 4.88 41.75 -68.24
N PRO A 551 3.56 41.40 -68.14
CA PRO A 551 2.67 41.01 -67.02
C PRO A 551 1.97 39.64 -67.29
N SER A 552 0.84 39.17 -66.73
CA SER A 552 -0.28 39.65 -65.85
C SER A 552 -0.82 38.43 -65.03
N GLY A 553 -1.69 38.53 -64.01
CA GLY A 553 -2.25 39.67 -63.28
C GLY A 553 -3.23 39.18 -62.19
N THR A 554 -3.51 40.01 -61.16
CA THR A 554 -4.72 40.04 -60.26
C THR A 554 -5.29 38.71 -59.69
N THR A 555 -5.60 38.47 -58.40
CA THR A 555 -5.76 39.27 -57.14
C THR A 555 -6.14 38.23 -56.02
N SER A 556 -6.17 38.47 -54.69
CA SER A 556 -5.79 39.57 -53.79
C SER A 556 -5.91 39.11 -52.31
N TYR A 557 -4.89 39.33 -51.46
CA TYR A 557 -4.92 39.34 -49.96
C TYR A 557 -5.30 38.02 -49.23
N SER A 558 -4.62 37.50 -48.18
CA SER A 558 -3.80 38.06 -47.06
C SER A 558 -4.63 38.80 -45.99
N GLN A 559 -4.44 38.66 -44.68
CA GLN A 559 -3.39 37.98 -43.90
C GLN A 559 -3.82 37.67 -42.45
N ASP A 560 -2.96 36.93 -41.74
CA ASP A 560 -3.07 36.39 -40.36
C ASP A 560 -3.14 37.42 -39.19
N PRO A 561 -3.50 36.97 -37.96
CA PRO A 561 -3.65 37.82 -36.77
C PRO A 561 -2.38 37.88 -35.89
N PRO A 562 -2.39 38.76 -34.86
CA PRO A 562 -1.67 38.46 -33.62
C PRO A 562 -2.45 38.77 -32.33
N SER A 563 -2.04 38.10 -31.25
CA SER A 563 -2.23 38.45 -29.83
C SER A 563 -0.82 38.55 -29.20
N PRO A 564 -0.55 39.12 -27.98
CA PRO A 564 -1.28 38.85 -26.72
C PRO A 564 -1.39 40.00 -25.66
N SER A 565 -2.36 39.85 -24.72
CA SER A 565 -2.34 40.02 -23.23
C SER A 565 -1.61 41.21 -22.51
N PRO A 566 -1.83 41.48 -21.19
CA PRO A 566 -2.99 41.27 -20.28
C PRO A 566 -3.49 42.59 -19.62
N GLU A 567 -4.59 42.56 -18.85
CA GLU A 567 -4.69 43.21 -17.51
C GLU A 567 -5.97 42.80 -16.74
N ASP A 568 -5.97 42.97 -15.41
CA ASP A 568 -7.02 42.60 -14.45
C ASP A 568 -8.27 43.50 -14.51
N GLU A 569 -9.46 42.96 -14.19
CA GLU A 569 -10.29 43.56 -13.12
C GLU A 569 -11.40 42.66 -12.52
N ARG A 570 -11.94 43.12 -11.38
CA ARG A 570 -12.67 42.37 -10.34
C ARG A 570 -14.16 42.13 -10.63
N LEU A 571 -14.61 40.90 -10.33
CA LEU A 571 -15.84 40.45 -9.61
C LEU A 571 -17.22 41.18 -9.75
N PRO A 572 -18.36 40.57 -9.35
CA PRO A 572 -19.54 40.52 -10.23
C PRO A 572 -20.81 41.17 -9.63
N LEU A 573 -21.83 41.38 -10.46
CA LEU A 573 -23.24 41.46 -10.02
C LEU A 573 -24.21 40.86 -11.04
N ALA A 574 -25.26 40.22 -10.54
CA ALA A 574 -26.31 39.59 -11.33
C ALA A 574 -27.49 40.55 -11.61
N LEU A 575 -28.32 40.26 -12.64
CA LEU A 575 -29.80 40.21 -12.56
C LEU A 575 -30.51 40.21 -13.94
N ALA A 576 -31.29 39.16 -14.23
CA ALA A 576 -32.60 39.15 -14.92
C ALA A 576 -32.98 37.68 -15.23
N LYS A 577 -33.99 36.98 -14.68
CA LYS A 577 -35.29 37.27 -14.05
C LYS A 577 -36.48 37.43 -15.03
N ARG A 578 -37.23 36.33 -15.25
CA ARG A 578 -38.72 36.17 -15.27
C ARG A 578 -39.11 34.89 -16.05
N GLY A 579 -40.15 34.14 -15.72
CA GLY A 579 -41.10 34.20 -14.58
C GLY A 579 -41.71 32.80 -14.32
N SER A 580 -42.11 32.49 -13.08
CA SER A 580 -43.51 32.56 -12.58
C SER A 580 -44.34 31.30 -12.91
N GLY A 581 -45.06 30.65 -11.97
CA GLY A 581 -45.23 30.89 -10.54
C GLY A 581 -46.38 30.05 -9.94
N PHE A 582 -46.45 30.00 -8.60
CA PHE A 582 -47.41 29.32 -7.69
C PHE A 582 -47.09 27.85 -7.33
N GLY A 583 -47.01 27.44 -6.05
CA GLY A 583 -46.97 28.18 -4.78
C GLY A 583 -47.15 27.26 -3.56
N GLY A 584 -46.67 27.67 -2.36
CA GLY A 584 -47.08 27.07 -1.08
C GLY A 584 -46.06 26.22 -0.30
N PHE A 585 -45.58 26.78 0.81
CA PHE A 585 -44.97 26.13 1.99
C PHE A 585 -43.58 25.46 1.89
N SER A 586 -42.75 25.73 2.90
CA SER A 586 -41.37 25.25 3.05
C SER A 586 -41.32 23.84 3.68
N PRO A 587 -40.56 22.89 3.11
CA PRO A 587 -40.16 21.67 3.82
C PRO A 587 -38.97 21.93 4.76
N PRO A 588 -38.92 21.29 5.94
CA PRO A 588 -37.73 21.29 6.79
C PRO A 588 -36.63 20.38 6.21
N PHE A 589 -35.38 20.61 6.64
CA PHE A 589 -34.19 19.73 6.50
C PHE A 589 -34.12 18.85 5.24
N LEU A 590 -33.26 19.27 4.29
CA LEU A 590 -32.69 18.36 3.30
C LEU A 590 -32.03 17.18 4.01
N LEU A 591 -32.66 16.01 3.96
CA LEU A 591 -31.97 14.74 4.08
C LEU A 591 -31.07 14.59 2.85
N ASP A 592 -29.79 14.29 3.08
CA ASP A 592 -28.82 14.10 2.00
C ASP A 592 -29.31 13.03 1.00
N PRO A 593 -29.12 13.23 -0.31
CA PRO A 593 -29.30 12.17 -1.28
C PRO A 593 -28.37 11.00 -0.91
N CYS A 594 -28.91 9.78 -0.86
CA CYS A 594 -28.12 8.60 -0.53
C CYS A 594 -26.83 8.56 -1.38
N PRO A 595 -25.66 8.23 -0.79
CA PRO A 595 -24.47 7.99 -1.58
C PRO A 595 -24.79 6.91 -2.61
N SER A 596 -24.39 7.16 -3.86
CA SER A 596 -24.61 6.26 -5.00
C SER A 596 -24.24 4.82 -4.64
N PRO A 597 -25.02 3.81 -5.08
CA PRO A 597 -24.72 2.41 -4.76
C PRO A 597 -23.28 2.09 -5.14
N ALA A 598 -22.51 1.58 -4.18
CA ALA A 598 -21.09 1.29 -4.38
C ALA A 598 -20.90 0.42 -5.62
N HIS A 599 -20.10 0.90 -6.57
CA HIS A 599 -19.82 0.18 -7.81
C HIS A 599 -19.05 -1.11 -7.48
N ILE A 600 -19.76 -2.24 -7.43
CA ILE A 600 -19.17 -3.56 -7.21
C ILE A 600 -18.23 -3.87 -8.38
N ARG A 601 -16.92 -3.71 -8.17
CA ARG A 601 -15.88 -4.17 -9.09
C ARG A 601 -15.71 -5.68 -8.93
N LEU A 602 -16.49 -6.45 -9.70
CA LEU A 602 -16.27 -7.89 -9.88
C LEU A 602 -15.04 -8.15 -10.78
N THR A 603 -13.85 -7.78 -10.30
CA THR A 603 -12.58 -8.06 -10.98
C THR A 603 -11.92 -9.27 -10.34
N GLY A 604 -11.99 -10.43 -11.01
CA GLY A 604 -11.13 -11.59 -10.71
C GLY A 604 -11.61 -12.57 -9.63
N ALA A 605 -12.71 -12.30 -8.92
CA ALA A 605 -13.27 -13.26 -7.96
C ALA A 605 -13.72 -14.55 -8.68
N PRO A 606 -13.22 -15.75 -8.33
CA PRO A 606 -13.67 -16.99 -8.93
C PRO A 606 -15.11 -17.27 -8.49
N LEU A 607 -16.05 -17.17 -9.44
CA LEU A 607 -17.42 -17.62 -9.22
C LEU A 607 -17.40 -19.15 -9.00
N ALA A 608 -18.00 -19.61 -7.91
CA ALA A 608 -18.21 -21.03 -7.70
C ALA A 608 -19.19 -21.56 -8.76
N THR A 609 -18.68 -22.34 -9.71
CA THR A 609 -19.50 -23.03 -10.70
C THR A 609 -20.08 -24.30 -10.09
N CYS A 610 -21.40 -24.49 -10.14
CA CYS A 610 -21.99 -25.81 -9.92
C CYS A 610 -21.48 -26.72 -11.06
N ASP A 611 -20.75 -27.79 -10.73
CA ASP A 611 -20.28 -28.75 -11.73
C ASP A 611 -21.38 -29.77 -12.03
N GLU A 612 -22.17 -29.50 -13.08
CA GLU A 612 -23.20 -30.42 -13.57
C GLU A 612 -22.62 -31.69 -14.23
N THR A 613 -21.30 -31.78 -14.42
CA THR A 613 -20.63 -32.95 -15.03
C THR A 613 -20.24 -34.05 -14.03
N SER A 614 -20.47 -33.83 -12.73
CA SER A 614 -20.43 -34.87 -11.69
C SER A 614 -21.66 -35.79 -11.76
N ILE A 615 -21.69 -36.59 -12.84
CA ILE A 615 -22.66 -37.67 -13.13
C ILE A 615 -22.20 -38.98 -12.48
#